data_AF-U1MGG4-F1
#
_entry.id   AF-U1MGG4-F1
#
_cell.length_a   1.000
_cell.length_b   1.000
_cell.length_c   1.000
_cell.angle_alpha   90.00
_cell.angle_beta   90.00
_cell.angle_gamma   90.00
#
_symmetry.space_group_name_H-M   'P 1'
#
loop_
_entity.id
_entity.type
_entity.pdbx_description
1 polymer ?
#
loop_
_entity_poly.entity_id
_entity_poly.type
_entity_poly.pdbx_seq_one_letter_code
_entity_poly.pdbx_strand_id
1 'polypeptide(L)'
;MLDASASLWNELNYERRQQFFNGESVWDTADYRKQYVDITGSATAQQLIRKNTSAWQSFFSLHEQWQNGELDERPSPPGYWGNEDDGRELRTFIRNDSYTLETGNRSRIEIPVGSQLKDEYDHTGRLRLELCGVPKWDGEQGRLE
;
A
#
# COMPACT_ATOMS: atom_id res chain seq x y z
N MET A 1 9.06 -8.60 -0.45
CA MET A 1 7.72 -8.13 -0.91
C MET A 1 7.13 -7.10 0.02
N LEU A 2 6.84 -7.41 1.30
CA LEU A 2 6.26 -6.44 2.23
C LEU A 2 7.17 -5.24 2.52
N ASP A 3 8.48 -5.49 2.65
CA ASP A 3 9.47 -4.42 2.79
C ASP A 3 9.48 -3.49 1.57
N ALA A 4 9.51 -4.07 0.36
CA ALA A 4 9.40 -3.32 -0.89
C ALA A 4 8.07 -2.54 -1.01
N SER A 5 6.97 -3.06 -0.46
CA SER A 5 5.70 -2.31 -0.39
C SER A 5 5.81 -1.08 0.51
N ALA A 6 6.51 -1.20 1.65
CA ALA A 6 6.78 -0.07 2.54
C ALA A 6 7.73 0.95 1.89
N SER A 7 8.81 0.50 1.21
CA SER A 7 9.67 1.42 0.44
C SER A 7 8.88 2.19 -0.61
N LEU A 8 8.07 1.51 -1.43
CA LEU A 8 7.27 2.15 -2.48
C LEU A 8 6.35 3.21 -1.89
N TRP A 9 5.61 2.87 -0.83
CA TRP A 9 4.75 3.83 -0.13
C TRP A 9 5.56 5.04 0.35
N ASN A 10 6.68 4.80 1.03
CA ASN A 10 7.48 5.84 1.65
C ASN A 10 8.12 6.78 0.64
N GLU A 11 8.71 6.25 -0.43
CA GLU A 11 9.37 7.06 -1.46
C GLU A 11 8.37 7.90 -2.26
N LEU A 12 7.26 7.29 -2.71
CA LEU A 12 6.18 8.02 -3.36
C LEU A 12 5.64 9.12 -2.44
N ASN A 13 5.40 8.78 -1.17
CA ASN A 13 4.88 9.74 -0.23
C ASN A 13 5.89 10.85 0.09
N TYR A 14 7.18 10.54 0.11
CA TYR A 14 8.24 11.51 0.29
C TYR A 14 8.24 12.54 -0.85
N GLU A 15 8.25 12.09 -2.12
CA GLU A 15 8.21 12.99 -3.28
C GLU A 15 6.98 13.90 -3.24
N ARG A 16 5.79 13.32 -3.00
CA ARG A 16 4.54 14.08 -2.89
C ARG A 16 4.57 15.11 -1.76
N ARG A 17 5.15 14.77 -0.61
CA ARG A 17 5.29 15.73 0.50
C ARG A 17 6.23 16.87 0.13
N GLN A 18 7.36 16.59 -0.52
CA GLN A 18 8.25 17.64 -1.01
C GLN A 18 7.52 18.58 -1.98
N GLN A 19 6.81 18.01 -2.96
CA GLN A 19 6.01 18.77 -3.92
C GLN A 19 4.96 19.64 -3.21
N PHE A 20 4.19 19.05 -2.29
CA PHE A 20 3.17 19.78 -1.54
C PHE A 20 3.74 20.98 -0.78
N PHE A 21 4.86 20.80 -0.06
CA PHE A 21 5.46 21.89 0.71
C PHE A 21 6.16 22.94 -0.18
N ASN A 22 6.54 22.59 -1.40
CA ASN A 22 7.08 23.51 -2.39
C ASN A 22 5.98 24.22 -3.21
N GLY A 23 4.70 23.91 -3.00
CA GLY A 23 3.60 24.46 -3.78
C GLY A 23 3.44 23.85 -5.17
N GLU A 24 4.04 22.67 -5.39
CA GLU A 24 3.97 21.90 -6.63
C GLU A 24 2.84 20.85 -6.57
N SER A 25 2.50 20.30 -7.74
CA SER A 25 1.50 19.25 -7.88
C SER A 25 2.00 17.93 -7.31
N VAL A 26 1.25 17.35 -6.37
CA VAL A 26 1.54 16.02 -5.78
C VAL A 26 1.26 14.84 -6.72
N TRP A 27 0.78 15.13 -7.93
CA TRP A 27 0.41 14.11 -8.92
C TRP A 27 1.53 13.84 -9.92
N ASP A 28 2.49 14.76 -10.03
CA ASP A 28 3.58 14.71 -11.00
C ASP A 28 4.80 14.03 -10.39
N THR A 29 4.67 12.74 -10.09
CA THR A 29 5.73 11.94 -9.44
C THR A 29 6.47 11.07 -10.43
N ALA A 30 7.65 10.58 -10.03
CA ALA A 30 8.32 9.51 -10.76
C ALA A 30 7.45 8.24 -10.87
N ASP A 31 7.72 7.42 -11.89
CA ASP A 31 7.03 6.14 -12.10
C ASP A 31 7.63 5.06 -11.18
N TYR A 32 7.33 5.16 -9.87
CA TYR A 32 7.80 4.23 -8.85
C TYR A 32 7.40 2.77 -9.12
N ARG A 33 6.33 2.53 -9.88
CA ARG A 33 5.95 1.17 -10.26
C ARG A 33 7.09 0.43 -10.96
N LYS A 34 7.83 1.11 -11.85
CA LYS A 34 8.93 0.50 -12.61
C LYS A 34 10.06 0.01 -11.70
N GLN A 35 10.25 0.64 -10.55
CA GLN A 35 11.29 0.29 -9.59
C GLN A 35 10.92 -0.95 -8.75
N TYR A 36 9.62 -1.16 -8.52
CA TYR A 36 9.14 -2.16 -7.56
C TYR A 36 8.39 -3.35 -8.19
N VAL A 37 8.12 -3.31 -9.49
CA VAL A 37 7.32 -4.34 -10.19
C VAL A 37 7.92 -5.73 -10.10
N ASP A 38 9.25 -5.85 -10.14
CA ASP A 38 9.95 -7.14 -10.14
C ASP A 38 9.91 -7.82 -8.77
N ILE A 39 9.72 -7.06 -7.69
CA ILE A 39 9.64 -7.57 -6.32
C ILE A 39 8.18 -7.77 -5.89
N THR A 40 7.34 -6.74 -6.06
CA THR A 40 5.97 -6.71 -5.53
C THR A 40 4.95 -7.30 -6.50
N GLY A 41 5.28 -7.35 -7.79
CA GLY A 41 4.34 -7.63 -8.86
C GLY A 41 3.55 -6.40 -9.29
N SER A 42 3.23 -6.33 -10.58
CA SER A 42 2.60 -5.17 -11.22
C SER A 42 1.27 -4.76 -10.57
N ALA A 43 0.43 -5.74 -10.20
CA ALA A 43 -0.86 -5.46 -9.59
C ALA A 43 -0.70 -4.81 -8.21
N THR A 44 0.19 -5.35 -7.37
CA THR A 44 0.47 -4.84 -6.01
C THR A 44 1.02 -3.42 -6.06
N ALA A 45 2.03 -3.17 -6.91
CA ALA A 45 2.61 -1.84 -7.08
C ALA A 45 1.55 -0.79 -7.49
N GLN A 46 0.69 -1.13 -8.46
CA GLN A 46 -0.40 -0.24 -8.86
C GLN A 46 -1.39 0.02 -7.71
N GLN A 47 -1.72 -1.00 -6.90
CA GLN A 47 -2.65 -0.83 -5.78
C GLN A 47 -2.08 0.04 -4.67
N LEU A 48 -0.77 -0.07 -4.38
CA LEU A 48 -0.09 0.81 -3.44
C LEU A 48 -0.15 2.28 -3.90
N ILE A 49 0.17 2.54 -5.17
CA ILE A 49 0.08 3.89 -5.76
C ILE A 49 -1.35 4.43 -5.65
N ARG A 50 -2.35 3.62 -6.02
CA ARG A 50 -3.76 4.01 -5.91
C ARG A 50 -4.16 4.35 -4.48
N LYS A 51 -3.78 3.53 -3.50
CA LYS A 51 -4.12 3.79 -2.10
C LYS A 51 -3.40 5.03 -1.56
N ASN A 52 -2.16 5.29 -1.98
CA ASN A 52 -1.47 6.52 -1.64
C ASN A 52 -2.18 7.74 -2.24
N THR A 53 -2.61 7.66 -3.52
CA THR A 53 -3.44 8.70 -4.15
C THR A 53 -4.73 8.95 -3.37
N SER A 54 -5.44 7.90 -2.95
CA SER A 54 -6.64 8.06 -2.12
C SER A 54 -6.33 8.72 -0.78
N ALA A 55 -5.21 8.39 -0.12
CA ALA A 55 -4.82 9.05 1.13
C ALA A 55 -4.57 10.56 0.94
N TRP A 56 -3.96 10.97 -0.17
CA TRP A 56 -3.79 12.38 -0.52
C TRP A 56 -5.10 13.08 -0.84
N GLN A 57 -6.01 12.42 -1.56
CA GLN A 57 -7.36 12.95 -1.81
C GLN A 57 -8.14 13.17 -0.52
N SER A 58 -8.08 12.19 0.41
CA SER A 58 -8.67 12.32 1.74
C SER A 58 -8.06 13.47 2.53
N PHE A 59 -6.72 13.61 2.50
CA PHE A 59 -6.05 14.74 3.13
C PHE A 59 -6.53 16.09 2.58
N PHE A 60 -6.64 16.25 1.26
CA PHE A 60 -7.12 17.50 0.67
C PHE A 60 -8.57 17.81 1.05
N SER A 61 -9.44 16.80 1.08
CA SER A 61 -10.82 16.98 1.54
C SER A 61 -10.91 17.44 2.99
N LEU A 62 -10.12 16.83 3.89
CA LEU A 62 -10.03 17.28 5.28
C LEU A 62 -9.41 18.67 5.39
N HIS A 63 -8.41 18.98 4.56
CA HIS A 63 -7.74 20.27 4.59
C HIS A 63 -8.68 21.41 4.16
N GLU A 64 -9.53 21.16 3.17
CA GLU A 64 -10.58 22.09 2.74
C GLU A 64 -11.60 22.34 3.87
N GLN A 65 -12.08 21.27 4.52
CA GLN A 65 -12.98 21.39 5.69
C GLN A 65 -12.34 22.22 6.82
N TRP A 66 -11.07 21.99 7.11
CA TRP A 66 -10.32 22.78 8.09
C TRP A 66 -10.22 24.26 7.69
N GLN A 67 -9.93 24.55 6.41
CA GLN A 67 -9.87 25.95 5.91
C GLN A 67 -11.23 26.66 5.99
N ASN A 68 -12.33 25.91 5.85
CA ASN A 68 -13.69 26.43 5.95
C ASN A 68 -14.19 26.53 7.40
N GLY A 69 -13.41 26.08 8.39
CA GLY A 69 -13.79 26.09 9.81
C GLY A 69 -14.74 24.96 10.22
N GLU A 70 -14.89 23.92 9.39
CA GLU A 70 -15.69 22.73 9.69
C GLU A 70 -14.91 21.71 10.55
N LEU A 71 -13.58 21.81 10.55
CA LEU A 71 -12.69 21.04 11.42
C LEU A 71 -11.85 21.98 12.29
N ASP A 72 -11.81 21.69 13.60
CA ASP A 72 -11.02 22.46 14.56
C ASP A 72 -9.51 22.20 14.41
N GLU A 73 -9.15 20.94 14.10
CA GLU A 73 -7.76 20.50 14.03
C GLU A 73 -7.25 20.47 12.59
N ARG A 74 -6.02 20.99 12.41
CA ARG A 74 -5.37 20.95 11.10
C ARG A 74 -4.96 19.51 10.75
N PRO A 75 -5.45 18.96 9.63
CA PRO A 75 -5.07 17.61 9.23
C PRO A 75 -3.60 17.57 8.83
N SER A 76 -2.98 16.41 9.05
CA SER A 76 -1.61 16.13 8.62
C SER A 76 -1.60 15.41 7.26
N PRO A 77 -0.60 15.66 6.40
CA PRO A 77 -0.43 14.89 5.17
C PRO A 77 -0.18 13.41 5.48
N PRO A 78 -0.34 12.50 4.50
CA PRO A 78 -0.13 11.07 4.71
C PRO A 78 1.25 10.76 5.30
N GLY A 79 1.28 9.81 6.24
CA GLY A 79 2.48 9.38 6.96
C GLY A 79 3.30 8.31 6.24
N TYR A 80 4.42 7.95 6.84
CA TYR A 80 5.31 6.85 6.39
C TYR A 80 4.97 5.55 7.11
N TRP A 81 5.28 4.40 6.49
CA TRP A 81 5.12 3.07 7.07
C TRP A 81 6.39 2.64 7.79
N GLY A 82 6.63 3.25 8.95
CA GLY A 82 7.86 3.10 9.71
C GLY A 82 9.10 3.59 8.95
N ASN A 83 10.27 3.25 9.48
CA ASN A 83 11.57 3.64 8.93
C ASN A 83 12.59 2.50 9.12
N GLU A 84 13.83 2.68 8.67
CA GLU A 84 14.84 1.63 8.74
C GLU A 84 15.38 1.42 10.18
N ASP A 85 15.39 2.48 11.00
CA ASP A 85 15.95 2.47 12.36
C ASP A 85 15.02 1.85 13.40
N ASP A 86 13.75 2.28 13.42
CA ASP A 86 12.69 1.85 14.34
C ASP A 86 11.91 0.63 13.80
N GLY A 87 12.16 0.26 12.55
CA GLY A 87 11.47 -0.81 11.83
C GLY A 87 10.32 -0.30 10.96
N ARG A 88 10.14 -0.99 9.83
CA ARG A 88 9.08 -0.69 8.86
C ARG A 88 7.77 -1.35 9.28
N GLU A 89 6.67 -0.64 9.06
CA GLU A 89 5.34 -1.23 9.16
C GLU A 89 5.11 -2.11 7.93
N LEU A 90 5.22 -3.43 8.11
CA LEU A 90 5.08 -4.40 7.03
C LEU A 90 3.63 -4.51 6.58
N ARG A 91 3.27 -3.67 5.60
CA ARG A 91 1.92 -3.57 5.05
C ARG A 91 1.94 -3.67 3.53
N THR A 92 0.88 -4.23 2.97
CA THR A 92 0.67 -4.25 1.51
C THR A 92 -0.81 -4.19 1.18
N PHE A 93 -1.14 -3.80 -0.05
CA PHE A 93 -2.51 -3.84 -0.57
C PHE A 93 -2.57 -4.74 -1.79
N ILE A 94 -3.45 -5.72 -1.73
CA ILE A 94 -3.65 -6.70 -2.79
C ILE A 94 -5.06 -6.51 -3.34
N ARG A 95 -5.18 -6.51 -4.66
CA ARG A 95 -6.49 -6.39 -5.32
C ARG A 95 -7.35 -7.60 -4.94
N ASN A 96 -8.63 -7.36 -4.67
CA ASN A 96 -9.59 -8.38 -4.24
C ASN A 96 -9.65 -9.59 -5.19
N ASP A 97 -9.65 -9.36 -6.50
CA ASP A 97 -9.66 -10.42 -7.52
C ASP A 97 -8.32 -11.18 -7.68
N SER A 98 -7.28 -10.78 -6.96
CA SER A 98 -5.90 -11.22 -7.19
C SER A 98 -5.40 -12.16 -6.12
N TYR A 99 -6.17 -12.44 -5.08
CA TYR A 99 -5.82 -13.42 -4.05
C TYR A 99 -6.88 -14.50 -3.90
N THR A 100 -6.47 -15.65 -3.37
CA THR A 100 -7.38 -16.67 -2.87
C THR A 100 -7.26 -16.71 -1.36
N LEU A 101 -8.40 -16.71 -0.66
CA LEU A 101 -8.45 -16.81 0.80
C LEU A 101 -9.28 -18.03 1.17
N GLU A 102 -8.71 -18.91 1.97
CA GLU A 102 -9.44 -20.00 2.60
C GLU A 102 -9.37 -19.85 4.10
N THR A 103 -10.53 -19.82 4.75
CA THR A 103 -10.67 -19.70 6.21
C THR A 103 -11.19 -21.01 6.79
N GLY A 104 -10.69 -21.40 7.97
CA GLY A 104 -11.08 -22.64 8.64
C GLY A 104 -10.04 -23.09 9.65
N ASN A 105 -9.93 -24.40 9.90
CA ASN A 105 -8.95 -24.96 10.86
C ASN A 105 -7.49 -24.62 10.51
N ARG A 106 -7.19 -24.41 9.22
CA ARG A 106 -5.89 -23.91 8.74
C ARG A 106 -6.14 -22.86 7.67
N SER A 107 -6.32 -21.63 8.11
CA SER A 107 -6.53 -20.50 7.21
C SER A 107 -5.29 -20.25 6.36
N ARG A 108 -5.48 -19.96 5.08
CA ARG A 108 -4.40 -19.72 4.11
C ARG A 108 -4.75 -18.63 3.13
N ILE A 109 -3.73 -17.91 2.68
CA ILE A 109 -3.84 -16.92 1.60
C ILE A 109 -2.86 -17.27 0.48
N GLU A 110 -3.31 -17.11 -0.76
CA GLU A 110 -2.46 -17.22 -1.95
C GLU A 110 -2.43 -15.90 -2.70
N ILE A 111 -1.23 -15.36 -2.92
CA ILE A 111 -1.03 -14.02 -3.49
C ILE A 111 -0.03 -14.03 -4.64
N PRO A 112 -0.17 -13.15 -5.64
CA PRO A 112 0.86 -12.95 -6.65
C PRO A 112 2.07 -12.28 -6.02
N VAL A 113 3.24 -12.67 -6.49
CA VAL A 113 4.53 -12.06 -6.15
C VAL A 113 5.31 -11.77 -7.43
N GLY A 114 6.26 -10.83 -7.37
CA GLY A 114 7.10 -10.45 -8.51
C GLY A 114 8.03 -11.58 -8.95
N SER A 115 8.58 -11.46 -10.17
CA SER A 115 9.48 -12.45 -10.77
C SER A 115 10.74 -12.67 -9.94
N GLN A 116 11.31 -11.60 -9.37
CA GLN A 116 12.54 -11.72 -8.58
C GLN A 116 12.37 -12.67 -7.39
N LEU A 117 11.24 -12.59 -6.69
CA LEU A 117 10.96 -13.47 -5.55
C LEU A 117 10.61 -14.89 -5.99
N LYS A 118 10.14 -15.08 -7.22
CA LYS A 118 9.95 -16.42 -7.80
C LYS A 118 11.29 -17.06 -8.12
N ASP A 119 12.18 -16.30 -8.77
CA ASP A 119 13.50 -16.78 -9.19
C ASP A 119 14.40 -17.09 -7.99
N GLU A 120 14.36 -16.26 -6.94
CA GLU A 120 15.15 -16.45 -5.71
C GLU A 120 14.82 -17.75 -4.97
N TYR A 121 13.55 -18.18 -5.01
CA TYR A 121 13.06 -19.35 -4.27
C TYR A 121 12.64 -20.51 -5.18
N ASP A 122 13.00 -20.48 -6.47
CA ASP A 122 12.56 -21.44 -7.50
C ASP A 122 11.04 -21.75 -7.44
N HIS A 123 10.26 -20.69 -7.22
CA HIS A 123 8.83 -20.79 -6.94
C HIS A 123 8.00 -20.48 -8.18
N THR A 124 7.02 -21.33 -8.46
CA THR A 124 6.08 -21.11 -9.57
C THR A 124 4.68 -20.78 -9.04
N GLY A 125 3.98 -19.88 -9.74
CA GLY A 125 2.60 -19.52 -9.39
C GLY A 125 2.47 -18.45 -8.30
N ARG A 126 1.50 -18.64 -7.40
CA ARG A 126 1.17 -17.72 -6.29
C ARG A 126 1.91 -18.17 -5.02
N LEU A 127 2.34 -17.21 -4.20
CA LEU A 127 2.91 -17.50 -2.89
C LEU A 127 1.79 -17.87 -1.93
N ARG A 128 1.90 -19.03 -1.30
CA ARG A 128 0.94 -19.53 -0.30
C ARG A 128 1.49 -19.30 1.10
N LEU A 129 0.70 -18.62 1.94
CA LEU A 129 1.05 -18.30 3.31
C LEU A 129 -0.06 -18.80 4.26
N GLU A 130 0.35 -19.29 5.43
CA GLU A 130 -0.59 -19.58 6.51
C GLU A 130 -1.02 -18.27 7.17
N LEU A 131 -2.33 -18.17 7.46
CA LEU A 131 -2.88 -17.02 8.16
C LEU A 131 -2.99 -17.33 9.65
N CYS A 132 -2.29 -16.54 10.45
CA CYS A 132 -2.39 -16.56 11.91
C CYS A 132 -3.28 -15.42 12.40
N GLY A 133 -4.12 -15.71 13.39
CA GLY A 133 -5.05 -14.75 13.99
C GLY A 133 -6.47 -14.84 13.46
N VAL A 134 -7.36 -14.00 14.00
CA VAL A 134 -8.76 -13.93 13.61
C VAL A 134 -8.88 -12.95 12.43
N PRO A 135 -9.29 -13.41 11.23
CA PRO A 135 -9.56 -12.53 10.11
C PRO A 135 -10.62 -11.50 10.52
N LYS A 136 -10.35 -10.21 10.31
CA LYS A 136 -11.29 -9.11 10.66
C LYS A 136 -12.31 -8.82 9.55
N TRP A 137 -12.59 -9.80 8.69
CA TRP A 137 -13.35 -9.62 7.47
C TRP A 137 -14.46 -10.66 7.36
N ASP A 138 -15.65 -10.22 6.96
CA ASP A 138 -16.81 -11.05 6.64
C ASP A 138 -17.49 -10.50 5.35
N GLY A 139 -17.98 -11.37 4.46
CA GLY A 139 -18.66 -11.01 3.20
C GLY A 139 -17.90 -11.21 1.88
N GLU A 140 -18.54 -10.82 0.76
CA GLU A 140 -18.00 -10.91 -0.62
C GLU A 140 -16.88 -9.86 -0.83
N GLN A 141 -15.72 -10.28 -1.34
CA GLN A 141 -14.49 -9.49 -1.33
C GLN A 141 -14.62 -8.13 -2.04
N GLY A 142 -14.72 -7.06 -1.24
CA GLY A 142 -14.73 -5.67 -1.66
C GLY A 142 -13.75 -4.83 -0.82
N ARG A 143 -13.36 -3.66 -1.34
CA ARG A 143 -12.35 -2.73 -0.81
C ARG A 143 -12.56 -2.45 0.69
N LEU A 144 -11.92 -3.23 1.57
CA LEU A 144 -11.81 -2.95 3.00
C LEU A 144 -10.78 -1.83 3.19
N GLU A 145 -11.24 -0.70 3.73
CA GLU A 145 -10.36 0.34 4.27
C GLU A 145 -10.04 0.08 5.74
#